data_AF-B2T8Z6-F1
#
_entry.id   AF-B2T8Z6-F1
#
_cell.length_a   1.000
_cell.length_b   1.000
_cell.length_c   1.000
_cell.angle_alpha   90.00
_cell.angle_beta   90.00
_cell.angle_gamma   90.00
#
_symmetry.space_group_name_H-M   'P 1'
#
loop_
_entity.id
_entity.type
_entity.pdbx_description
1 polymer ?
#
loop_
_entity_poly.entity_id
_entity_poly.type
_entity_poly.pdbx_seq_one_letter_code
_entity_poly.pdbx_strand_id
1 'polypeptide(L)'
;MNPIMNSPISPLRDPVFKGCTRPAMLWGVPLVPFLMVGGGMLIPAIWALLASPPLGVGLLFLMIPVFVAMRVITRRDDQRLAQYALRLRMVLRQGNRRFWGMHAYTPVRLKRRT
;
A
#
# COMPACT_ATOMS: atom_id res chain seq x y z
N MET A 1 -7.36 -48.04 -11.30
CA MET A 1 -7.13 -47.09 -12.41
C MET A 1 -7.55 -45.70 -11.94
N ASN A 2 -6.60 -44.77 -11.76
CA ASN A 2 -6.86 -43.43 -11.22
C ASN A 2 -7.21 -42.44 -12.35
N PRO A 3 -8.39 -41.78 -12.32
CA PRO A 3 -8.82 -40.84 -13.35
C PRO A 3 -8.17 -39.43 -13.26
N ILE A 4 -7.04 -39.29 -12.55
CA ILE A 4 -6.45 -37.98 -12.21
C ILE A 4 -5.55 -37.41 -13.34
N MET A 5 -5.31 -38.17 -14.41
CA MET A 5 -4.32 -37.79 -15.44
C MET A 5 -4.87 -37.03 -16.66
N ASN A 6 -6.15 -36.63 -16.68
CA ASN A 6 -6.78 -36.00 -17.86
C ASN A 6 -7.32 -34.57 -17.60
N SER A 7 -6.66 -33.76 -16.75
CA SER A 7 -6.90 -32.31 -16.83
C SER A 7 -6.09 -31.76 -18.00
N PRO A 8 -6.68 -31.13 -19.03
CA PRO A 8 -5.91 -30.42 -20.03
C PRO A 8 -5.08 -29.35 -19.31
N ILE A 9 -3.77 -29.56 -19.32
CA ILE A 9 -2.81 -28.58 -18.82
C ILE A 9 -2.97 -27.38 -19.75
N SER A 10 -3.81 -26.41 -19.37
CA SER A 10 -3.71 -25.07 -19.93
C SER A 10 -2.38 -24.52 -19.42
N PRO A 11 -1.31 -24.51 -20.22
CA PRO A 11 0.05 -24.26 -19.72
C PRO A 11 0.28 -22.80 -19.29
N LEU A 12 -0.74 -21.94 -19.40
CA LEU A 12 -0.63 -20.47 -19.33
C LEU A 12 -1.39 -19.83 -18.16
N ARG A 13 -1.88 -20.58 -17.18
CA ARG A 13 -2.63 -20.02 -16.04
C ARG A 13 -1.84 -20.05 -14.74
N ASP A 14 -0.65 -19.47 -14.77
CA ASP A 14 0.14 -19.26 -13.56
C ASP A 14 -0.49 -18.14 -12.70
N PRO A 15 -0.56 -18.32 -11.36
CA PRO A 15 -1.08 -17.28 -10.48
C PRO A 15 -0.15 -16.06 -10.52
N VAL A 16 -0.65 -14.94 -11.05
CA VAL A 16 0.09 -13.66 -11.05
C VAL A 16 0.07 -13.07 -9.65
N PHE A 17 1.24 -12.97 -9.03
CA PHE A 17 1.38 -12.30 -7.74
C PHE A 17 1.35 -10.78 -7.94
N LYS A 18 0.53 -10.08 -7.15
CA LYS A 18 0.40 -8.61 -7.23
C LYS A 18 1.70 -7.87 -6.92
N GLY A 19 2.63 -8.50 -6.20
CA GLY A 19 3.98 -7.98 -5.99
C GLY A 19 4.86 -8.01 -7.25
N CYS A 20 4.52 -8.82 -8.24
CA CYS A 20 5.21 -8.87 -9.54
C CYS A 20 4.65 -7.85 -10.54
N THR A 21 3.62 -7.09 -10.16
CA THR A 21 3.03 -6.05 -11.00
C THR A 21 3.40 -4.66 -10.47
N ARG A 22 3.91 -3.81 -11.37
CA ARG A 22 4.18 -2.40 -11.06
C ARG A 22 2.86 -1.68 -10.72
N PRO A 23 2.79 -0.90 -9.63
CA PRO A 23 1.61 -0.10 -9.34
C PRO A 23 1.56 1.10 -10.28
N ALA A 24 0.39 1.71 -10.48
CA ALA A 24 0.29 2.98 -11.18
C ALA A 24 1.11 4.05 -10.44
N MET A 25 1.99 4.77 -11.14
CA MET A 25 2.86 5.80 -10.54
C MET A 25 2.75 7.13 -11.28
N LEU A 26 2.86 8.23 -10.53
CA LEU A 26 2.97 9.60 -11.02
C LEU A 26 4.27 10.21 -10.47
N TRP A 27 5.17 10.67 -11.35
CA TRP A 27 6.47 11.26 -10.99
C TRP A 27 7.31 10.45 -9.97
N GLY A 28 7.23 9.12 -10.06
CA GLY A 28 7.95 8.18 -9.18
C GLY A 28 7.23 7.87 -7.86
N VAL A 29 6.02 8.39 -7.64
CA VAL A 29 5.18 8.12 -6.47
C VAL A 29 3.97 7.25 -6.87
N PRO A 30 3.65 6.17 -6.14
CA PRO A 30 2.45 5.38 -6.40
C PRO A 30 1.16 6.20 -6.26
N LEU A 31 0.26 6.06 -7.23
CA LEU A 31 -0.93 6.91 -7.38
C LEU A 31 -1.87 6.80 -6.18
N VAL A 32 -2.09 5.59 -5.65
CA VAL A 32 -3.01 5.37 -4.51
C VAL A 32 -2.50 6.10 -3.25
N PRO A 33 -1.27 5.89 -2.76
CA PRO A 33 -0.69 6.68 -1.67
C PRO A 33 -0.72 8.20 -1.93
N PHE A 34 -0.40 8.63 -3.14
CA PHE A 34 -0.40 10.05 -3.51
C PHE A 34 -1.78 10.68 -3.33
N LEU A 35 -2.83 10.05 -3.88
CA LEU A 35 -4.20 10.55 -3.77
C LEU A 35 -4.75 10.47 -2.35
N MET A 36 -4.46 9.38 -1.62
CA MET A 36 -4.95 9.21 -0.24
C MET A 36 -4.38 10.25 0.71
N VAL A 37 -3.06 10.41 0.74
CA VAL A 37 -2.40 11.37 1.63
C VAL A 37 -2.59 12.79 1.12
N GLY A 38 -2.47 13.00 -0.20
CA GLY A 38 -2.65 14.30 -0.82
C GLY A 38 -4.07 14.85 -0.61
N GLY A 39 -5.09 14.05 -0.94
CA GLY A 39 -6.49 14.40 -0.68
C GLY A 39 -6.78 14.54 0.81
N GLY A 40 -6.23 13.66 1.65
CA GLY A 40 -6.37 13.71 3.10
C GLY A 40 -5.78 14.98 3.74
N MET A 41 -4.70 15.53 3.17
CA MET A 41 -4.12 16.81 3.59
C MET A 41 -4.86 18.01 3.00
N LEU A 42 -5.36 17.90 1.77
CA LEU A 42 -6.02 19.00 1.08
C LEU A 42 -7.33 19.42 1.76
N ILE A 43 -8.13 18.47 2.25
CA ILE A 43 -9.40 18.75 2.94
C ILE A 43 -9.19 19.69 4.15
N PRO A 44 -8.36 19.37 5.15
CA PRO A 44 -8.10 20.28 6.26
C PRO A 44 -7.35 21.54 5.83
N ALA A 45 -6.52 21.49 4.77
CA ALA A 45 -5.83 22.68 4.26
C ALA A 45 -6.81 23.74 3.77
N ILE A 46 -7.90 23.34 3.10
CA ILE A 46 -8.95 24.26 2.64
C ILE A 46 -9.64 24.93 3.82
N TRP A 47 -10.07 24.16 4.83
CA TRP A 47 -10.69 24.71 6.04
C TRP A 47 -9.74 25.64 6.80
N ALA A 48 -8.48 25.24 6.92
CA ALA A 48 -7.42 26.04 7.50
C ALA A 48 -7.22 27.36 6.77
N LEU A 49 -7.22 27.36 5.43
CA LEU A 49 -7.04 28.56 4.60
C LEU A 49 -8.17 29.56 4.83
N LEU A 50 -9.41 29.07 4.99
CA LEU A 50 -10.58 29.90 5.30
C LEU A 50 -10.50 30.49 6.71
N ALA A 51 -10.09 29.69 7.70
CA ALA A 51 -10.03 30.14 9.10
C ALA A 51 -8.81 31.05 9.38
N SER A 52 -7.67 30.74 8.78
CA SER A 52 -6.40 31.43 8.94
C SER A 52 -5.51 31.21 7.71
N PRO A 53 -5.43 32.18 6.78
CA PRO A 53 -4.67 32.02 5.55
C PRO A 53 -3.21 31.56 5.75
N PRO A 54 -2.44 32.07 6.73
CA PRO A 54 -1.09 31.58 6.98
C PRO A 54 -1.04 30.10 7.35
N LEU A 55 -2.01 29.61 8.12
CA LEU A 55 -2.08 28.20 8.53
C LEU A 55 -2.40 27.30 7.34
N GLY A 56 -3.39 27.69 6.52
CA GLY A 56 -3.74 26.95 5.30
C GLY A 56 -2.58 26.88 4.31
N VAL A 57 -1.90 28.00 4.08
CA VAL A 57 -0.69 28.05 3.23
C VAL A 57 0.42 27.16 3.81
N GLY A 58 0.64 27.18 5.13
CA GLY A 58 1.58 26.28 5.79
C GLY A 58 1.28 24.80 5.54
N LEU A 59 -0.01 24.41 5.58
CA LEU A 59 -0.44 23.03 5.32
C LEU A 59 -0.24 22.62 3.85
N LEU A 60 -0.47 23.55 2.92
CA LEU A 60 -0.19 23.33 1.49
C LEU A 60 1.32 23.16 1.25
N PHE A 61 2.17 24.00 1.84
CA PHE A 61 3.62 23.85 1.75
C PHE A 61 4.11 22.53 2.34
N LEU A 62 3.47 22.05 3.41
CA LEU A 62 3.78 20.74 4.01
C LEU A 62 3.55 19.56 3.05
N MET A 63 2.73 19.71 2.01
CA MET A 63 2.56 18.66 1.00
C MET A 63 3.83 18.40 0.20
N ILE A 64 4.71 19.40 0.03
CA ILE A 64 5.96 19.27 -0.72
C ILE A 64 6.91 18.27 -0.06
N PRO A 65 7.33 18.42 1.23
CA PRO A 65 8.20 17.44 1.87
C PRO A 65 7.53 16.06 1.98
N VAL A 66 6.21 15.98 2.14
CA VAL A 66 5.48 14.70 2.13
C VAL A 66 5.61 13.99 0.78
N PHE A 67 5.41 14.71 -0.33
CA PHE A 67 5.61 14.17 -1.67
C PHE A 67 7.06 13.72 -1.90
N VAL A 68 8.03 14.54 -1.49
CA VAL A 68 9.46 14.19 -1.60
C VAL A 68 9.77 12.94 -0.78
N ALA A 69 9.24 12.82 0.44
CA ALA A 69 9.41 11.64 1.29
C ALA A 69 8.85 10.38 0.63
N MET A 70 7.65 10.44 0.04
CA MET A 70 7.11 9.33 -0.73
C MET A 70 8.03 8.94 -1.88
N ARG A 71 8.50 9.93 -2.65
CA ARG A 71 9.42 9.68 -3.77
C ARG A 71 10.73 9.06 -3.30
N VAL A 72 11.28 9.49 -2.17
CA VAL A 72 12.48 8.91 -1.55
C VAL A 72 12.27 7.45 -1.18
N ILE A 73 11.14 7.15 -0.54
CA ILE A 73 10.78 5.80 -0.12
C ILE A 73 10.67 4.86 -1.33
N THR A 74 10.08 5.34 -2.43
CA THR A 74 9.82 4.52 -3.62
C THR A 74 10.93 4.51 -4.67
N ARG A 75 12.08 5.17 -4.42
CA ARG A 75 13.18 5.20 -5.42
C ARG A 75 13.75 3.82 -5.75
N ARG A 76 13.78 2.91 -4.77
CA ARG A 76 14.40 1.58 -4.92
C ARG A 76 13.37 0.47 -5.13
N ASP A 77 12.16 0.67 -4.63
CA ASP A 77 11.07 -0.32 -4.64
C ASP A 77 9.74 0.43 -4.74
N ASP A 78 9.04 0.27 -5.86
CA ASP A 78 7.77 0.92 -6.16
C ASP A 78 6.61 0.41 -5.29
N GLN A 79 6.76 -0.77 -4.68
CA GLN A 79 5.81 -1.40 -3.76
C GLN A 79 6.08 -1.05 -2.29
N ARG A 80 7.15 -0.30 -1.98
CA ARG A 80 7.58 -0.04 -0.59
C ARG A 80 6.52 0.63 0.28
N LEU A 81 5.77 1.58 -0.28
CA LEU A 81 4.67 2.24 0.44
C LEU A 81 3.51 1.29 0.72
N ALA A 82 3.20 0.38 -0.20
CA ALA A 82 2.18 -0.65 0.02
C ALA A 82 2.60 -1.62 1.13
N GLN A 83 3.88 -1.98 1.20
CA GLN A 83 4.44 -2.79 2.28
C GLN A 83 4.33 -2.08 3.64
N TYR A 84 4.62 -0.77 3.71
CA TYR A 84 4.43 0.01 4.94
C TYR A 84 2.96 0.09 5.37
N ALA A 85 2.04 0.32 4.43
CA ALA A 85 0.60 0.31 4.72
C ALA A 85 0.12 -1.06 5.24
N LEU A 86 0.61 -2.14 4.65
CA LEU A 86 0.31 -3.50 5.11
C LEU A 86 0.87 -3.76 6.51
N ARG A 87 2.10 -3.34 6.79
CA ARG A 87 2.71 -3.43 8.12
C ARG A 87 1.90 -2.65 9.15
N LEU A 88 1.49 -1.43 8.83
CA LEU A 88 0.65 -0.62 9.72
C LEU A 88 -0.69 -1.32 10.01
N ARG A 89 -1.36 -1.82 8.97
CA ARG A 89 -2.62 -2.58 9.13
C ARG A 89 -2.46 -3.82 10.01
N MET A 90 -1.33 -4.53 9.90
CA MET A 90 -1.03 -5.67 10.76
C MET A 90 -0.83 -5.25 12.22
N VAL A 91 -0.04 -4.19 12.46
CA VAL A 91 0.20 -3.66 13.81
C VAL A 91 -1.09 -3.18 14.47
N LEU A 92 -1.95 -2.46 13.74
CA LEU A 92 -3.22 -1.96 14.27
C LEU A 92 -4.23 -3.07 14.59
N ARG A 93 -4.14 -4.23 13.93
CA ARG A 93 -5.00 -5.38 14.22
C ARG A 93 -4.53 -6.21 15.42
N GLN A 94 -3.35 -5.90 15.96
CA GLN A 94 -2.71 -6.68 17.01
C GLN A 94 -3.03 -6.17 18.42
N GLY A 95 -4.31 -6.22 18.82
CA GLY A 95 -4.74 -5.68 20.12
C GLY A 95 -4.19 -6.44 21.34
N ASN A 96 -3.84 -7.71 21.18
CA ASN A 96 -3.35 -8.61 22.24
C ASN A 96 -1.82 -8.76 22.24
N ARG A 97 -1.09 -7.84 21.61
CA ARG A 97 0.38 -7.83 21.57
C ARG A 97 1.04 -7.86 22.94
N ARG A 98 0.40 -7.26 23.97
CA ARG A 98 0.93 -7.27 25.35
C ARG A 98 0.92 -8.66 25.98
N PHE A 99 -0.01 -9.52 25.56
CA PHE A 99 -0.13 -10.89 26.08
C PHE A 99 0.80 -11.86 25.34
N TRP A 100 0.84 -11.81 24.00
CA TRP A 100 1.60 -12.77 23.18
C TRP A 100 3.05 -12.36 22.86
N GLY A 101 3.40 -11.08 22.99
CA GLY A 101 4.77 -10.57 22.80
C GLY A 101 5.24 -10.46 21.33
N MET A 102 4.99 -11.50 20.52
CA MET A 102 5.36 -11.55 19.09
C MET A 102 4.30 -12.27 18.26
N HIS A 103 4.30 -11.98 16.95
CA HIS A 103 3.39 -12.61 16.00
C HIS A 103 4.13 -12.95 14.70
N ALA A 104 3.94 -14.17 14.23
CA ALA A 104 4.44 -14.64 12.96
C ALA A 104 3.30 -14.64 11.94
N TYR A 105 3.58 -14.13 10.74
CA TYR A 105 2.66 -14.19 9.60
C TYR A 105 3.26 -15.08 8.54
N THR A 106 2.49 -16.05 8.06
CA THR A 106 2.88 -16.92 6.95
C THR A 106 2.05 -16.57 5.72
N PRO A 107 2.63 -16.65 4.50
CA PRO A 107 1.84 -16.51 3.29
C PRO A 107 0.75 -17.60 3.25
N VAL A 108 -0.44 -17.23 2.79
CA VAL A 108 -1.51 -18.20 2.56
C VAL A 108 -1.08 -19.13 1.42
N ARG A 109 -1.13 -20.45 1.65
CA ARG A 109 -0.95 -21.42 0.55
C ARG A 109 -2.14 -21.31 -0.40
N LEU A 110 -1.89 -20.81 -1.60
CA LEU A 110 -2.92 -20.72 -2.63
C LEU A 110 -3.20 -22.12 -3.18
N LYS A 111 -4.30 -22.75 -2.77
CA LYS A 111 -4.77 -24.01 -3.37
C LYS A 111 -5.42 -23.69 -4.72
N ARG A 112 -4.98 -24.34 -5.80
CA ARG A 112 -5.62 -24.25 -7.12
C ARG A 112 -7.08 -24.68 -6.97
N ARG A 113 -8.02 -23.76 -7.20
CA ARG A 113 -9.45 -24.12 -7.32
C ARG A 113 -9.61 -24.76 -8.70
N THR A 114 -9.75 -26.08 -8.72
CA THR A 114 -10.15 -26.88 -9.88
C THR A 114 -11.59 -26.61 -10.23
#